data_AF-A0A3S4GN42-F1
#
_entry.id   AF-A0A3S4GN42-F1
#
_cell.length_a   1.000
_cell.length_b   1.000
_cell.length_c   1.000
_cell.angle_alpha   90.00
_cell.angle_beta   90.00
_cell.angle_gamma   90.00
#
_symmetry.space_group_name_H-M   'P 1'
#
loop_
_entity.id
_entity.type
_entity.pdbx_description
1 polymer ?
#
loop_
_entity_poly.entity_id
_entity_poly.type
_entity_poly.pdbx_seq_one_letter_code
_entity_poly.pdbx_strand_id
1 'polypeptide(L)'
;MGSVQYTIQKFYRINGGSTQRKGVTPDIMMPTGNEDRETGEQYEDNALPWDSINAATYVKSGDLTPFGPELLKRHDERIAQDPEFQYIMKDIARYNAMKDKRNIVSLNYAQREKENEEDDAIRLARINDRLKREGKPPLKKTGRSAEGLPGAGSVS
;
A
#
# COMPACT_ATOMS: atom_id res chain seq x y z
N MET A 1 -0.58 -24.04 32.58
CA MET A 1 0.81 -24.12 32.08
C MET A 1 0.93 -23.16 30.91
N GLY A 2 2.05 -22.43 30.80
CA GLY A 2 2.31 -21.49 29.70
C GLY A 2 3.09 -22.13 28.55
N SER A 3 3.27 -21.40 27.45
CA SER A 3 4.12 -21.77 26.31
C SER A 3 4.99 -20.59 25.89
N VAL A 4 6.09 -20.86 25.17
CA VAL A 4 7.02 -19.86 24.63
C VAL A 4 7.15 -20.08 23.12
N GLN A 5 7.22 -18.99 22.35
CA GLN A 5 7.48 -19.00 20.92
C GLN A 5 8.83 -18.33 20.64
N TYR A 6 9.71 -19.02 19.92
CA TYR A 6 11.03 -18.52 19.53
C TYR A 6 11.45 -19.11 18.17
N THR A 7 12.31 -18.39 17.45
CA THR A 7 12.75 -18.77 16.09
C THR A 7 13.84 -19.83 16.16
N ILE A 8 13.63 -20.98 15.53
CA ILE A 8 14.58 -22.10 15.49
C ILE A 8 15.19 -22.37 14.11
N GLN A 9 14.60 -21.81 13.05
CA GLN A 9 14.95 -22.14 11.66
C GLN A 9 14.84 -20.90 10.77
N LYS A 10 15.63 -20.90 9.68
CA LYS A 10 15.52 -19.97 8.56
C LYS A 10 15.13 -20.73 7.29
N PHE A 11 14.33 -20.09 6.45
CA PHE A 11 13.97 -20.62 5.13
C PHE A 11 14.83 -20.00 4.02
N TYR A 12 15.18 -20.82 3.04
CA TYR A 12 15.93 -20.44 1.84
C TYR A 12 15.18 -20.92 0.60
N ARG A 13 15.20 -20.11 -0.46
CA ARG A 13 14.65 -20.47 -1.76
C ARG A 13 15.52 -21.54 -2.42
N ILE A 14 14.99 -22.24 -3.42
CA ILE A 14 15.72 -23.28 -4.18
C ILE A 14 17.03 -22.77 -4.81
N ASN A 15 17.09 -21.47 -5.10
CA ASN A 15 18.28 -20.80 -5.64
C ASN A 15 19.30 -20.36 -4.56
N GLY A 16 19.07 -20.73 -3.29
CA GLY A 16 19.97 -20.46 -2.17
C GLY A 16 19.74 -19.13 -1.44
N GLY A 17 18.98 -18.20 -2.01
CA GLY A 17 18.70 -16.91 -1.36
C GLY A 17 17.62 -17.00 -0.28
N SER A 18 17.82 -16.35 0.87
CA SER A 18 16.76 -16.18 1.87
C SER A 18 15.71 -15.15 1.41
N THR A 19 14.48 -15.28 1.90
CA THR A 19 13.43 -14.24 1.80
C THR A 19 13.50 -13.21 2.93
N GLN A 20 14.34 -13.45 3.94
CA GLN A 20 14.52 -12.60 5.11
C GLN A 20 14.79 -11.16 4.68
N ARG A 21 14.01 -10.19 5.18
CA ARG A 21 14.10 -8.73 4.89
C ARG A 21 13.87 -8.31 3.43
N LYS A 22 14.14 -9.16 2.43
CA LYS A 22 14.03 -8.86 0.99
C LYS A 22 12.70 -9.30 0.38
N GLY A 23 12.03 -10.27 0.99
CA GLY A 23 10.80 -10.86 0.47
C GLY A 23 10.99 -11.50 -0.91
N VAL A 24 9.95 -11.39 -1.74
CA VAL A 24 9.97 -11.80 -3.16
C VAL A 24 9.63 -10.56 -3.99
N THR A 25 10.55 -10.16 -4.86
CA THR A 25 10.32 -9.08 -5.84
C THR A 25 9.47 -9.61 -6.99
N PRO A 26 8.28 -9.02 -7.26
CA PRO A 26 7.46 -9.33 -8.43
C PRO A 26 8.18 -9.05 -9.75
N ASP A 27 7.82 -9.80 -10.81
CA ASP A 27 8.32 -9.53 -12.18
C ASP A 27 7.73 -8.25 -12.79
N ILE A 28 6.51 -7.89 -12.40
CA ILE A 28 5.83 -6.63 -12.76
C ILE A 28 5.41 -5.94 -11.48
N MET A 29 6.01 -4.77 -11.22
CA MET A 29 5.74 -3.98 -10.03
C MET A 29 4.50 -3.12 -10.23
N MET A 30 3.53 -3.22 -9.31
CA MET A 30 2.44 -2.24 -9.21
C MET A 30 2.99 -0.91 -8.69
N PRO A 31 2.33 0.24 -8.96
CA PRO A 31 2.83 1.55 -8.52
C PRO A 31 3.12 1.65 -7.03
N THR A 32 2.26 1.06 -6.19
CA THR A 32 2.44 1.04 -4.73
C THR A 32 3.62 0.18 -4.25
N GLY A 33 4.13 -0.71 -5.09
CA GLY A 33 5.32 -1.51 -4.80
C GLY A 33 6.63 -0.77 -5.05
N ASN A 34 6.59 0.33 -5.82
CA ASN A 34 7.75 1.19 -6.08
C ASN A 34 7.98 2.23 -4.98
N GLU A 35 7.01 2.40 -4.08
CA GLU A 35 7.11 3.33 -2.97
C GLU A 35 7.89 2.72 -1.80
N ASP A 36 8.65 3.56 -1.10
CA ASP A 36 9.31 3.19 0.15
C ASP A 36 8.24 2.78 1.16
N ARG A 37 8.24 1.51 1.54
CA ARG A 37 7.30 0.96 2.52
C ARG A 37 7.86 1.22 3.91
N GLU A 38 7.03 1.60 4.86
CA GLU A 38 7.42 1.64 6.29
C GLU A 38 6.98 0.36 7.03
N THR A 39 6.69 -0.70 6.27
CA THR A 39 6.14 -1.96 6.78
C THR A 39 6.90 -3.12 6.18
N GLY A 40 7.02 -4.20 6.96
CA GLY A 40 7.69 -5.42 6.56
C GLY A 40 8.84 -5.76 7.50
N GLU A 41 9.29 -7.01 7.41
CA GLU A 41 10.30 -7.58 8.32
C GLU A 41 11.58 -6.76 8.44
N GLN A 42 11.98 -6.03 7.38
CA GLN A 42 13.17 -5.18 7.42
C GLN A 42 13.09 -4.00 8.38
N TYR A 43 11.89 -3.61 8.83
CA TYR A 43 11.62 -2.52 9.77
C TYR A 43 11.33 -3.00 11.19
N GLU A 44 11.24 -4.32 11.41
CA GLU A 44 11.03 -4.88 12.75
C GLU A 44 12.34 -4.86 13.55
N ASP A 45 12.22 -4.59 14.85
CA ASP A 45 13.36 -4.59 15.76
C ASP A 45 14.02 -5.97 15.82
N ASN A 46 15.35 -6.00 15.73
CA ASN A 46 16.16 -7.22 15.78
C ASN A 46 15.82 -8.27 14.69
N ALA A 47 15.24 -7.84 13.56
CA ALA A 47 15.06 -8.72 12.41
C ALA A 47 16.39 -9.32 11.96
N LEU A 48 16.43 -10.65 11.80
CA LEU A 48 17.65 -11.35 11.40
C LEU A 48 18.13 -10.83 10.04
N PRO A 49 19.46 -10.71 9.83
CA PRO A 49 19.99 -10.27 8.55
C PRO A 49 19.69 -11.29 7.45
N TRP A 50 19.60 -10.77 6.23
CA TRP A 50 19.56 -11.60 5.03
C TRP A 50 20.89 -12.34 4.85
N ASP A 51 20.79 -13.62 4.49
CA ASP A 51 21.90 -14.48 4.12
C ASP A 51 21.51 -15.44 2.98
N SER A 52 22.48 -16.21 2.50
CA SER A 52 22.32 -17.18 1.42
C SER A 52 23.10 -18.46 1.71
N ILE A 53 22.59 -19.57 1.20
CA ILE A 53 23.23 -20.89 1.21
C ILE A 53 23.49 -21.36 -0.23
N ASN A 54 24.15 -22.50 -0.37
CA ASN A 54 24.27 -23.15 -1.68
C ASN A 54 22.90 -23.51 -2.24
N ALA A 55 22.71 -23.24 -3.53
CA ALA A 55 21.49 -23.64 -4.23
C ALA A 55 21.34 -25.17 -4.21
N ALA A 56 20.08 -25.62 -4.19
CA ALA A 56 19.77 -27.03 -4.36
C ALA A 56 19.96 -27.44 -5.84
N THR A 57 20.07 -28.73 -6.11
CA THR A 57 19.96 -29.25 -7.48
C THR A 57 18.49 -29.26 -7.90
N TYR A 58 18.14 -28.53 -8.95
CA TYR A 58 16.78 -28.49 -9.50
C TYR A 58 16.79 -28.26 -11.02
N VAL A 59 15.69 -28.60 -11.67
CA VAL A 59 15.45 -28.30 -13.09
C VAL A 59 14.31 -27.29 -13.17
N LYS A 60 14.51 -26.21 -13.94
CA LYS A 60 13.43 -25.24 -14.20
C LYS A 60 12.37 -25.89 -15.09
N SER A 61 11.10 -25.72 -14.73
CA SER A 61 9.97 -26.21 -15.55
C SER A 61 9.75 -25.38 -16.82
N GLY A 62 10.22 -24.13 -16.84
CA GLY A 62 10.11 -23.23 -17.97
C GLY A 62 10.81 -21.90 -17.72
N ASP A 63 10.74 -21.00 -18.70
CA ASP A 63 11.31 -19.67 -18.64
C ASP A 63 10.31 -18.63 -19.19
N LEU A 64 9.92 -17.69 -18.32
CA LEU A 64 9.01 -16.60 -18.66
C LEU A 64 9.74 -15.28 -18.91
N THR A 65 11.06 -15.23 -18.70
CA THR A 65 11.83 -14.00 -18.90
C THR A 65 11.71 -13.38 -20.29
N PRO A 66 11.57 -14.15 -21.40
CA PRO A 66 11.40 -13.56 -22.73
C PRO A 66 10.12 -12.71 -22.88
N PHE A 67 9.06 -13.00 -22.10
CA PHE A 67 7.79 -12.27 -22.18
C PHE A 67 7.79 -10.98 -21.35
N GLY A 68 8.74 -10.84 -20.41
CA GLY A 68 8.79 -9.73 -19.46
C GLY A 68 8.69 -8.34 -20.10
N PRO A 69 9.54 -8.01 -21.10
CA PRO A 69 9.53 -6.68 -21.72
C PRO A 69 8.18 -6.32 -22.38
N GLU A 70 7.55 -7.27 -23.08
CA GLU A 70 6.27 -7.03 -23.73
C GLU A 70 5.14 -6.88 -22.72
N LEU A 71 5.11 -7.73 -21.69
CA LEU A 71 4.10 -7.66 -20.63
C LEU A 71 4.20 -6.35 -19.85
N LEU A 72 5.41 -5.90 -19.55
CA LEU A 72 5.67 -4.61 -18.88
C LEU A 72 5.18 -3.44 -19.75
N LYS A 73 5.58 -3.39 -21.02
CA LYS A 73 5.13 -2.34 -21.94
C LYS A 73 3.59 -2.27 -22.00
N ARG A 74 2.92 -3.41 -22.20
CA ARG A 74 1.46 -3.46 -22.26
C ARG A 74 0.82 -3.10 -20.91
N HIS A 75 1.46 -3.43 -19.78
CA HIS A 75 1.01 -3.02 -18.46
C HIS A 75 1.06 -1.50 -18.32
N ASP A 76 2.21 -0.89 -18.62
CA ASP A 76 2.44 0.56 -18.54
C ASP A 76 1.44 1.33 -19.40
N GLU A 77 1.19 0.87 -20.63
CA GLU A 77 0.19 1.46 -21.53
C GLU A 77 -1.23 1.41 -20.96
N ARG A 78 -1.62 0.30 -20.31
CA ARG A 78 -2.96 0.18 -19.69
C ARG A 78 -3.11 1.08 -18.48
N ILE A 79 -2.13 1.08 -17.57
CA ILE A 79 -2.23 1.87 -16.33
C ILE A 79 -2.13 3.38 -16.61
N ALA A 80 -1.48 3.79 -17.71
CA ALA A 80 -1.44 5.18 -18.13
C ALA A 80 -2.83 5.73 -18.51
N GLN A 81 -3.74 4.87 -18.97
CA GLN A 81 -5.10 5.25 -19.37
C GLN A 81 -6.17 4.89 -18.34
N ASP A 82 -5.84 4.06 -17.35
CA ASP A 82 -6.79 3.62 -16.34
C ASP A 82 -6.98 4.70 -15.24
N PRO A 83 -8.20 5.23 -15.06
CA PRO A 83 -8.45 6.29 -14.09
C PRO A 83 -8.18 5.88 -12.63
N GLU A 84 -8.35 4.61 -12.26
CA GLU A 84 -8.08 4.14 -10.90
C GLU A 84 -6.58 4.14 -10.62
N PHE A 85 -5.76 3.74 -11.61
CA PHE A 85 -4.31 3.88 -11.51
C PHE A 85 -3.89 5.36 -11.41
N GLN A 86 -4.56 6.27 -12.12
CA GLN A 86 -4.31 7.71 -11.98
C GLN A 86 -4.65 8.23 -10.57
N TYR A 87 -5.69 7.70 -9.92
CA TYR A 87 -5.99 8.03 -8.52
C TYR A 87 -4.93 7.48 -7.57
N ILE A 88 -4.45 6.26 -7.78
CA ILE A 88 -3.37 5.67 -6.99
C ILE A 88 -2.10 6.54 -7.09
N MET A 89 -1.72 6.97 -8.29
CA MET A 89 -0.55 7.87 -8.47
C MET A 89 -0.70 9.19 -7.73
N LYS A 90 -1.91 9.77 -7.73
CA LYS A 90 -2.21 11.00 -6.97
C LYS A 90 -2.14 10.76 -5.47
N ASP A 91 -2.62 9.62 -4.98
CA ASP A 91 -2.57 9.26 -3.56
C ASP A 91 -1.13 9.03 -3.10
N ILE A 92 -0.32 8.37 -3.92
CA ILE A 92 1.12 8.23 -3.70
C ILE A 92 1.79 9.60 -3.58
N ALA A 93 1.57 10.50 -4.54
CA ALA A 93 2.14 11.84 -4.52
C ALA A 93 1.70 12.63 -3.28
N ARG A 94 0.41 12.54 -2.91
CA ARG A 94 -0.16 13.18 -1.73
C ARG A 94 0.46 12.61 -0.45
N TYR A 95 0.60 11.29 -0.34
CA TYR A 95 1.24 10.62 0.78
C TYR A 95 2.69 11.10 0.94
N ASN A 96 3.46 11.07 -0.14
CA ASN A 96 4.86 11.48 -0.14
C ASN A 96 5.06 12.96 0.26
N ALA A 97 4.13 13.84 -0.12
CA ALA A 97 4.16 15.24 0.29
C ALA A 97 3.80 15.46 1.77
N MET A 98 3.05 14.54 2.38
CA MET A 98 2.56 14.65 3.76
C MET A 98 3.33 13.79 4.76
N LYS A 99 4.16 12.84 4.30
CA LYS A 99 4.81 11.83 5.15
C LYS A 99 5.63 12.45 6.29
N ASP A 100 6.35 13.55 6.04
CA ASP A 100 7.19 14.21 7.04
C ASP A 100 6.38 14.79 8.21
N LYS A 101 5.10 15.11 7.97
CA LYS A 101 4.17 15.65 8.97
C LYS A 101 3.23 14.59 9.53
N ARG A 102 3.38 13.31 9.14
CA ARG A 102 2.47 12.23 9.52
C ARG A 102 2.28 12.10 11.03
N ASN A 103 3.35 12.32 11.81
CA ASN A 103 3.33 12.20 13.26
C ASN A 103 2.98 13.52 13.98
N ILE A 104 2.60 14.56 13.25
CA ILE A 104 2.29 15.89 13.78
C ILE A 104 0.86 16.25 13.38
N VAL A 105 -0.05 16.21 14.35
CA VAL A 105 -1.47 16.51 14.12
C VAL A 105 -1.81 17.88 14.70
N SER A 106 -2.51 18.71 13.92
CA SER A 106 -3.01 20.00 14.42
C SER A 106 -4.08 19.80 15.48
N LEU A 107 -4.00 20.56 16.57
CA LEU A 107 -5.05 20.64 17.59
C LEU A 107 -6.05 21.79 17.31
N ASN A 108 -5.83 22.55 16.24
CA ASN A 108 -6.76 23.60 15.84
C ASN A 108 -7.99 22.98 15.15
N TYR A 109 -9.17 23.17 15.76
CA TYR A 109 -10.42 22.62 15.25
C TYR A 109 -10.74 23.05 13.81
N ALA A 110 -10.64 24.34 13.50
CA ALA A 110 -10.96 24.86 12.17
C ALA A 110 -10.02 24.28 11.09
N GLN A 111 -8.75 24.06 11.42
CA GLN A 111 -7.82 23.38 10.51
C GLN A 111 -8.21 21.91 10.30
N ARG A 112 -8.55 21.18 11.37
CA ARG A 112 -8.92 19.76 11.28
C ARG A 112 -10.24 19.54 10.54
N GLU A 113 -11.22 20.42 10.74
CA GLU A 113 -12.47 20.39 9.96
C GLU A 113 -12.19 20.60 8.47
N LYS A 114 -11.37 21.59 8.13
CA LYS A 114 -10.99 21.84 6.73
C LYS A 114 -10.30 20.64 6.08
N GLU A 115 -9.35 20.01 6.78
CA GLU A 115 -8.67 18.80 6.30
C GLU A 115 -9.67 17.64 6.05
N ASN A 116 -10.62 17.44 6.96
CA ASN A 116 -11.66 16.42 6.82
C ASN A 116 -12.61 16.71 5.63
N GLU A 117 -13.02 17.98 5.46
CA GLU A 117 -13.87 18.40 4.35
C GLU A 117 -13.17 18.21 2.99
N GLU A 118 -11.87 18.53 2.90
CA GLU A 118 -11.07 18.30 1.70
C GLU A 118 -10.97 16.80 1.37
N ASP A 119 -10.78 15.94 2.39
CA ASP A 119 -10.77 14.48 2.22
C ASP A 119 -12.10 13.92 1.73
N ASP A 120 -13.20 14.36 2.34
CA ASP A 120 -14.54 13.95 1.95
C ASP A 120 -14.90 14.44 0.54
N ALA A 121 -14.50 15.66 0.17
CA ALA A 121 -14.69 16.21 -1.17
C ALA A 121 -13.93 15.40 -2.22
N ILE A 122 -12.65 15.06 -1.97
CA ILE A 122 -11.85 14.21 -2.86
C ILE A 122 -12.50 12.84 -3.01
N ARG A 123 -12.91 12.22 -1.90
CA ARG A 123 -13.56 10.91 -1.90
C ARG A 123 -14.89 10.94 -2.67
N LEU A 124 -15.73 11.95 -2.43
CA LEU A 124 -17.01 12.10 -3.11
C LEU A 124 -16.83 12.29 -4.61
N ALA A 125 -15.87 13.13 -5.02
CA ALA A 125 -15.55 13.37 -6.43
C ALA A 125 -15.16 12.07 -7.14
N ARG A 126 -14.31 11.25 -6.53
CA ARG A 126 -13.89 9.95 -7.10
C ARG A 126 -15.05 8.96 -7.20
N ILE A 127 -15.88 8.86 -6.16
CA ILE A 127 -17.06 7.99 -6.18
C ILE A 127 -18.01 8.42 -7.30
N ASN A 128 -18.27 9.72 -7.43
CA ASN A 128 -19.16 10.25 -8.46
C ASN A 128 -18.58 10.08 -9.88
N ASP A 129 -17.26 10.20 -10.06
CA ASP A 129 -16.63 9.88 -11.34
C ASP A 129 -16.82 8.41 -11.70
N ARG A 130 -16.65 7.49 -10.75
CA ARG A 130 -16.89 6.06 -10.96
C ARG A 130 -18.36 5.77 -11.29
N LEU A 131 -19.29 6.34 -10.54
CA LEU A 131 -20.73 6.19 -10.79
C LEU A 131 -21.11 6.73 -12.18
N LYS A 132 -20.52 7.85 -12.60
CA LYS A 132 -20.73 8.41 -13.94
C LYS A 132 -20.24 7.45 -15.04
N ARG A 133 -19.06 6.84 -14.88
CA ARG A 133 -18.55 5.81 -15.82
C ARG A 133 -19.43 4.56 -15.85
N GLU A 134 -20.09 4.23 -14.74
CA GLU A 134 -21.04 3.12 -14.62
C GLU A 134 -22.50 3.48 -15.01
N GLY A 135 -22.77 4.73 -15.40
CA GLY A 135 -24.12 5.18 -15.75
C GLY A 135 -25.09 5.30 -14.57
N LYS A 136 -24.58 5.40 -13.33
CA LYS A 136 -25.35 5.49 -12.09
C LYS A 136 -25.51 6.94 -11.62
N PRO A 137 -26.56 7.26 -10.84
CA PRO A 137 -26.76 8.61 -10.32
C PRO A 137 -25.67 9.00 -9.31
N PRO A 138 -25.30 10.30 -9.23
CA PRO A 138 -24.28 10.78 -8.30
C PRO A 138 -24.77 10.80 -6.84
N LEU A 139 -23.84 10.65 -5.90
CA LEU A 139 -24.07 10.82 -4.48
C LEU A 139 -23.90 12.28 -4.06
N LYS A 140 -24.66 12.68 -3.03
CA LYS A 140 -24.58 14.02 -2.42
C LYS A 140 -23.57 14.11 -1.27
N LYS A 141 -23.27 12.99 -0.60
CA LYS A 141 -22.32 12.91 0.54
C LYS A 141 -21.64 11.55 0.58
N THR A 142 -20.44 11.51 1.15
CA THR A 142 -19.76 10.27 1.55
C THR A 142 -20.40 9.74 2.84
N GLY A 143 -20.55 8.41 2.97
CA GLY A 143 -21.22 7.77 4.11
C GLY A 143 -20.54 7.96 5.48
N ARG A 144 -19.52 8.82 5.61
CA ARG A 144 -18.79 9.09 6.85
C ARG A 144 -19.53 10.06 7.78
N SER A 145 -20.48 10.83 7.26
CA SER A 145 -21.26 11.81 8.05
C SER A 145 -22.27 11.20 9.04
N ALA A 146 -22.35 9.87 9.18
CA ALA A 146 -23.33 9.20 10.05
C ALA A 146 -22.77 8.77 11.43
N GLU A 147 -21.45 8.78 11.65
CA GLU A 147 -20.84 8.49 12.94
C GLU A 147 -20.07 9.71 13.44
N GLY A 148 -20.81 10.69 13.95
CA GLY A 148 -20.23 11.69 14.84
C GLY A 148 -19.66 10.99 16.07
N LEU A 149 -18.40 11.28 16.38
CA LEU A 149 -17.82 10.97 17.69
C LEU A 149 -18.80 11.46 18.77
N PRO A 150 -19.27 10.59 19.69
CA PRO A 150 -20.09 11.05 20.79
C PRO A 150 -19.27 12.05 21.60
N GLY A 151 -19.84 13.25 21.78
CA GLY A 151 -19.19 14.37 22.43
C GLY A 151 -18.59 13.95 23.77
N ALA A 152 -17.35 14.39 24.01
CA ALA A 152 -16.78 14.40 25.34
C ALA A 152 -17.63 15.33 26.21
N GLY A 153 -18.61 14.76 26.91
CA GLY A 153 -19.33 15.42 27.98
C GLY A 153 -18.34 15.78 29.07
N SER A 154 -18.19 17.07 29.31
CA SER A 154 -17.57 17.63 30.50
C SER A 154 -18.26 17.04 31.74
N VAL A 155 -17.51 16.30 32.55
CA VAL A 155 -17.92 16.00 33.93
C VAL A 155 -17.26 17.06 34.79
N SER A 156 -18.10 17.95 35.32
CA SER A 156 -17.78 18.84 36.43
C SER A 156 -17.60 18.06 37.73
#